data_AF-A0A5S4YMU4-F1
#
_entry.id   AF-A0A5S4YMU4-F1
#
_cell.length_a   1.000
_cell.length_b   1.000
_cell.length_c   1.000
_cell.angle_alpha   90.00
_cell.angle_beta   90.00
_cell.angle_gamma   90.00
#
_symmetry.space_group_name_H-M   'P 1'
#
loop_
_entity.id
_entity.type
_entity.pdbx_description
1 polymer ?
#
loop_
_entity_poly.entity_id
_entity_poly.type
_entity_poly.pdbx_seq_one_letter_code
_entity_poly.pdbx_strand_id
1 'polypeptide(L)'
;MIASVITDTSIFFIAQGRPWTLAVDHPAFEQIKSRLGEGCEDENELVRLADVRVAVNDATDGRAVLSEDGLFVDGEQMPSAWQQRATAEPEATKILIVSPGDQVRVEGDEDAPDGIYTVGDVDNDDLDKRVMVESEDGFLGFVANASIKEIIKD
;
A
#
# COMPACT_ATOMS: atom_id res chain seq x y z
N MET A 1 24.07 -2.03 11.64
CA MET A 1 23.46 -3.38 11.73
C MET A 1 22.16 -3.25 12.50
N ILE A 2 21.06 -3.67 11.88
CA ILE A 2 19.71 -3.58 12.47
C ILE A 2 19.54 -4.64 13.55
N ALA A 3 19.04 -4.25 14.73
CA ALA A 3 18.81 -5.18 15.82
C ALA A 3 17.64 -6.11 15.49
N SER A 4 17.89 -7.42 15.46
CA SER A 4 16.88 -8.42 15.09
C SER A 4 16.98 -9.71 15.89
N VAL A 5 15.83 -10.36 16.09
CA VAL A 5 15.69 -11.74 16.57
C VAL A 5 15.05 -12.55 15.47
N ILE A 6 15.75 -13.58 14.99
CA ILE A 6 15.29 -14.44 13.90
C ILE A 6 15.09 -15.85 14.45
N THR A 7 13.92 -16.42 14.23
CA THR A 7 13.60 -17.82 14.53
C THR A 7 13.18 -18.55 13.25
N ASP A 8 12.86 -19.83 13.38
CA ASP A 8 12.35 -20.62 12.25
C ASP A 8 10.93 -20.23 11.83
N THR A 9 10.17 -19.59 12.73
CA THR A 9 8.74 -19.28 12.52
C THR A 9 8.42 -17.79 12.53
N SER A 10 9.36 -16.95 12.97
CA SER A 10 9.15 -15.51 13.07
C SER A 10 10.45 -14.72 12.98
N ILE A 11 10.33 -13.47 12.55
CA ILE A 11 11.38 -12.46 12.56
C ILE A 11 10.85 -11.26 13.33
N PHE A 12 11.68 -10.75 14.23
CA PHE A 12 11.46 -9.49 14.93
C PHE A 12 12.65 -8.58 14.66
N PHE A 13 12.42 -7.31 14.33
CA PHE A 13 13.50 -6.33 14.20
C PHE A 13 13.02 -4.92 14.55
N ILE A 14 13.95 -4.01 14.84
CA ILE A 14 13.63 -2.60 15.11
C ILE A 14 14.16 -1.76 13.94
N ALA A 15 13.28 -1.04 13.26
CA ALA A 15 13.62 -0.12 12.19
C ALA A 15 12.74 1.13 12.28
N GLN A 16 13.30 2.29 11.93
CA GLN A 16 12.66 3.60 12.02
C GLN A 16 12.06 3.87 13.41
N GLY A 17 12.76 3.44 14.47
CA GLY A 17 12.32 3.63 15.85
C GLY A 17 11.13 2.77 16.30
N ARG A 18 10.67 1.81 15.48
CA ARG A 18 9.53 0.94 15.82
C ARG A 18 9.83 -0.56 15.65
N PRO A 19 9.16 -1.44 16.42
CA PRO A 19 9.30 -2.89 16.26
C PRO A 19 8.48 -3.40 15.07
N TRP A 20 9.06 -4.32 14.33
CA TRP A 20 8.44 -5.05 13.23
C TRP A 20 8.45 -6.54 13.54
N THR A 21 7.33 -7.21 13.27
CA THR A 21 7.19 -8.66 13.49
C THR A 21 6.59 -9.30 12.27
N LEU A 22 7.23 -10.35 11.76
CA LEU A 22 6.70 -11.18 10.69
C LEU A 22 6.66 -12.64 11.12
N ALA A 23 5.67 -13.37 10.62
CA ALA A 23 5.60 -14.81 10.70
C ALA A 23 6.11 -15.45 9.40
N VAL A 24 6.43 -16.74 9.45
CA VAL A 24 6.96 -17.53 8.31
C VAL A 24 6.04 -17.56 7.08
N ASP A 25 4.75 -17.26 7.26
CA ASP A 25 3.77 -17.15 6.17
C ASP A 25 3.85 -15.82 5.39
N HIS A 26 4.72 -14.91 5.78
CA HIS A 26 4.92 -13.62 5.11
C HIS A 26 5.67 -13.79 3.77
N PRO A 27 5.23 -13.16 2.65
CA PRO A 27 5.88 -13.31 1.33
C PRO A 27 7.37 -13.00 1.33
N ALA A 28 7.75 -11.94 2.04
CA ALA A 28 9.12 -11.48 2.14
C ALA A 28 9.92 -12.14 3.29
N PHE A 29 9.39 -13.18 3.96
CA PHE A 29 10.03 -13.75 5.15
C PHE A 29 11.47 -14.19 4.90
N GLU A 30 11.68 -15.05 3.90
CA GLU A 30 13.03 -15.56 3.55
C GLU A 30 13.96 -14.45 3.05
N GLN A 31 13.41 -13.46 2.35
CA GLN A 31 14.18 -12.32 1.86
C GLN A 31 14.68 -11.44 3.02
N ILE A 32 13.81 -11.09 3.96
CA ILE A 32 14.18 -10.31 5.16
C ILE A 32 15.15 -11.10 6.03
N LYS A 33 14.94 -12.42 6.19
CA LYS A 33 15.85 -13.30 6.92
C LYS A 33 17.27 -13.27 6.33
N SER A 34 17.38 -13.38 5.00
CA SER A 34 18.68 -13.29 4.31
C SER A 34 19.33 -11.93 4.52
N ARG A 35 18.60 -10.83 4.28
CA ARG A 35 19.13 -9.47 4.41
C ARG A 35 19.60 -9.14 5.82
N LEU A 36 18.83 -9.51 6.84
CA LEU A 36 19.25 -9.33 8.23
C LEU A 36 20.46 -10.22 8.58
N GLY A 37 20.50 -11.47 8.09
CA GLY A 37 21.64 -12.38 8.27
C GLY A 37 22.93 -11.90 7.60
N GLU A 38 22.82 -11.18 6.48
CA GLU A 38 23.93 -10.53 5.77
C GLU A 38 24.39 -9.22 6.43
N GLY A 39 23.68 -8.75 7.46
CA GLY A 39 24.02 -7.53 8.20
C GLY A 39 23.50 -6.24 7.56
N CYS A 40 22.36 -6.29 6.87
CA CYS A 40 21.72 -5.10 6.28
C CYS A 40 21.58 -3.94 7.28
N GLU A 41 21.83 -2.73 6.80
CA GLU A 41 21.69 -1.46 7.55
C GLU A 41 20.62 -0.53 6.94
N ASP A 42 20.04 -0.91 5.81
CA ASP A 42 18.99 -0.13 5.15
C ASP A 42 17.64 -0.41 5.81
N GLU A 43 17.29 0.45 6.77
CA GLU A 43 16.02 0.39 7.49
C GLU A 43 14.82 0.59 6.55
N ASN A 44 14.94 1.42 5.51
CA ASN A 44 13.85 1.70 4.59
C ASN A 44 13.54 0.48 3.73
N GLU A 45 14.57 -0.23 3.27
CA GLU A 45 14.40 -1.49 2.53
C GLU A 45 13.68 -2.54 3.37
N LEU A 46 14.10 -2.74 4.62
CA LEU A 46 13.48 -3.75 5.49
C LEU A 46 12.04 -3.39 5.86
N VAL A 47 11.77 -2.12 6.13
CA VAL A 47 10.41 -1.61 6.37
C VAL A 47 9.53 -1.87 5.15
N ARG A 48 10.02 -1.56 3.95
CA ARG A 48 9.31 -1.78 2.70
C ARG A 48 8.98 -3.27 2.48
N LEU A 49 9.93 -4.16 2.77
CA LEU A 49 9.73 -5.60 2.65
C LEU A 49 8.79 -6.15 3.73
N ALA A 50 8.78 -5.56 4.93
CA ALA A 50 8.00 -6.05 6.07
C ALA A 50 6.56 -5.54 6.11
N ASP A 51 6.27 -4.45 5.40
CA ASP A 51 4.90 -4.00 5.22
C ASP A 51 4.16 -4.99 4.32
N VAL A 52 3.20 -5.74 4.90
CA VAL A 52 2.37 -6.72 4.20
C VAL A 52 1.72 -6.11 2.96
N ARG A 53 1.36 -4.81 2.97
CA ARG A 53 0.72 -4.17 1.83
C ARG A 53 1.70 -3.98 0.68
N VAL A 54 2.94 -3.55 0.97
CA VAL A 54 3.98 -3.43 -0.05
C VAL A 54 4.43 -4.81 -0.52
N ALA A 55 4.60 -5.76 0.39
CA ALA A 55 4.95 -7.13 0.04
C ALA A 55 3.87 -7.79 -0.83
N VAL A 56 2.59 -7.56 -0.55
CA VAL A 56 1.48 -8.03 -1.39
C VAL A 56 1.44 -7.27 -2.71
N ASN A 57 1.59 -5.94 -2.71
CA ASN A 57 1.65 -5.13 -3.92
C ASN A 57 2.78 -5.61 -4.85
N ASP A 58 3.99 -5.77 -4.33
CA ASP A 58 5.17 -6.20 -5.07
C ASP A 58 5.04 -7.67 -5.52
N ALA A 59 4.46 -8.55 -4.70
CA ALA A 59 4.21 -9.95 -5.07
C ALA A 59 3.09 -10.13 -6.11
N THR A 60 2.20 -9.13 -6.23
CA THR A 60 1.07 -9.18 -7.17
C THR A 60 1.25 -8.24 -8.35
N ASP A 61 2.40 -7.59 -8.53
CA ASP A 61 2.63 -6.55 -9.53
C ASP A 61 1.53 -5.47 -9.50
N GLY A 62 1.06 -5.10 -8.31
CA GLY A 62 0.03 -4.08 -8.10
C GLY A 62 -1.42 -4.55 -8.26
N ARG A 63 -1.68 -5.86 -8.36
CA ARG A 63 -3.04 -6.40 -8.58
C ARG A 63 -3.88 -6.59 -7.31
N ALA A 64 -3.31 -6.32 -6.14
CA ALA A 64 -4.00 -6.49 -4.86
C ALA A 64 -4.76 -5.24 -4.40
N VAL A 65 -5.99 -5.40 -3.92
CA VAL A 65 -6.88 -4.32 -3.47
C VAL A 65 -7.18 -4.46 -1.98
N LEU A 66 -6.92 -3.43 -1.18
CA LEU A 66 -7.36 -3.39 0.23
C LEU A 66 -8.57 -2.46 0.36
N SER A 67 -9.71 -2.98 0.80
CA SER A 67 -10.93 -2.23 1.09
C SER A 67 -11.44 -2.51 2.51
N GLU A 68 -12.54 -1.85 2.89
CA GLU A 68 -13.25 -2.15 4.14
C GLU A 68 -13.75 -3.60 4.19
N ASP A 69 -14.04 -4.19 3.03
CA ASP A 69 -14.56 -5.56 2.90
C ASP A 69 -13.47 -6.64 2.93
N GLY A 70 -12.20 -6.30 2.71
CA GLY A 70 -11.13 -7.31 2.62
C GLY A 70 -9.87 -6.86 1.91
N LEU A 71 -8.86 -7.73 1.93
CA LEU A 71 -7.77 -7.70 0.95
C LEU A 71 -8.17 -8.63 -0.20
N PHE A 72 -8.03 -8.21 -1.45
CA PHE A 72 -8.40 -8.96 -2.64
C PHE A 72 -7.22 -9.03 -3.61
N VAL A 73 -7.11 -10.09 -4.40
CA VAL A 73 -6.13 -10.24 -5.50
C VAL A 73 -6.88 -10.81 -6.70
N ASP A 74 -6.83 -10.12 -7.85
CA ASP A 74 -7.57 -10.54 -9.06
C ASP A 74 -9.09 -10.78 -8.82
N GLY A 75 -9.68 -10.08 -7.83
CA GLY A 75 -11.08 -10.25 -7.43
C GLY A 75 -11.35 -11.35 -6.40
N GLU A 76 -10.34 -12.13 -6.00
CA GLU A 76 -10.45 -13.13 -4.94
C GLU A 76 -10.06 -12.55 -3.58
N GLN A 77 -10.88 -12.78 -2.56
CA GLN A 77 -10.60 -12.33 -1.20
C GLN A 77 -9.49 -13.16 -0.56
N MET A 78 -8.44 -12.48 -0.12
CA MET A 78 -7.34 -13.04 0.65
C MET A 78 -7.79 -13.36 2.08
N PRO A 79 -7.10 -14.27 2.79
CA PRO A 79 -7.45 -14.64 4.16
C PRO A 79 -7.50 -13.43 5.11
N SER A 80 -8.47 -13.41 6.02
CA SER A 80 -8.72 -12.29 6.96
C SER A 80 -7.51 -11.91 7.82
N ALA A 81 -6.60 -12.85 8.10
CA ALA A 81 -5.34 -12.57 8.79
C ALA A 81 -4.46 -11.54 8.06
N TRP A 82 -4.53 -11.50 6.72
CA TRP A 82 -3.76 -10.56 5.89
C TRP A 82 -4.38 -9.17 5.90
N GLN A 83 -5.71 -9.10 5.82
CA GLN A 83 -6.46 -7.85 6.00
C GLN A 83 -6.14 -7.23 7.37
N GLN A 84 -6.18 -8.01 8.45
CA GLN A 84 -5.89 -7.54 9.80
C GLN A 84 -4.46 -6.98 9.95
N ARG A 85 -3.47 -7.63 9.34
CA ARG A 85 -2.08 -7.14 9.33
C ARG A 85 -1.96 -5.85 8.51
N ALA A 86 -2.62 -5.77 7.35
CA ALA A 86 -2.60 -4.60 6.48
C ALA A 86 -3.31 -3.37 7.10
N THR A 87 -4.35 -3.59 7.92
CA THR A 87 -5.10 -2.52 8.61
C THR A 87 -4.51 -2.13 9.96
N ALA A 88 -3.72 -2.99 10.60
CA ALA A 88 -3.05 -2.70 11.88
C ALA A 88 -1.85 -1.74 11.74
N GLU A 89 -1.39 -1.43 10.52
CA GLU A 89 -0.21 -0.61 10.27
C GLU A 89 -0.60 0.88 9.99
N PRO A 90 -0.37 1.79 10.95
CA PRO A 90 -1.00 3.13 10.95
C PRO A 90 -0.33 4.20 10.07
N GLU A 91 0.86 3.97 9.49
CA GLU A 91 1.65 5.06 8.86
C GLU A 91 2.25 4.79 7.47
N ALA A 92 1.81 3.78 6.72
CA ALA A 92 2.17 3.73 5.30
C ALA A 92 0.94 4.07 4.45
N THR A 93 1.02 5.25 3.83
CA THR A 93 0.35 5.68 2.60
C THR A 93 -0.88 4.88 2.23
N LYS A 94 -2.07 5.48 2.43
CA LYS A 94 -3.34 5.04 1.82
C LYS A 94 -3.03 4.55 0.41
N ILE A 95 -3.20 3.27 0.13
CA ILE A 95 -2.95 2.73 -1.20
C ILE A 95 -4.25 2.89 -1.96
N LEU A 96 -4.33 3.89 -2.84
CA LEU A 96 -5.31 3.87 -3.92
C LEU A 96 -4.66 3.27 -5.15
N ILE A 97 -5.24 2.16 -5.61
CA ILE A 97 -4.98 1.57 -6.91
C ILE A 97 -6.15 1.93 -7.77
N VAL A 98 -5.98 3.03 -8.49
CA VAL A 98 -6.86 3.50 -9.55
C VAL A 98 -6.11 3.33 -10.86
N SER A 99 -6.81 2.95 -11.91
CA SER A 99 -6.25 2.87 -13.26
C SER A 99 -6.77 4.04 -14.10
N PRO A 100 -6.01 4.52 -15.10
CA PRO A 100 -6.56 5.38 -16.13
C PRO A 100 -7.88 4.81 -16.69
N GLY A 101 -8.94 5.61 -16.64
CA GLY A 101 -10.30 5.22 -17.02
C GLY A 101 -11.22 4.83 -15.86
N ASP A 102 -10.72 4.56 -14.65
CA ASP A 102 -11.57 4.32 -13.48
C ASP A 102 -12.33 5.59 -13.09
N GLN A 103 -13.57 5.45 -12.62
CA GLN A 103 -14.29 6.55 -11.98
C GLN A 103 -14.03 6.54 -10.47
N VAL A 104 -13.86 7.71 -9.88
CA VAL A 104 -13.52 7.89 -8.47
C VAL A 104 -14.33 9.00 -7.82
N ARG A 105 -14.77 8.80 -6.57
CA ARG A 105 -15.36 9.87 -5.76
C ARG A 105 -14.29 10.54 -4.91
N VAL A 106 -14.14 11.85 -5.08
CA VAL A 106 -13.20 12.69 -4.32
C VAL A 106 -13.98 13.54 -3.33
N GLU A 107 -13.51 13.60 -2.07
CA GLU A 107 -14.08 14.45 -1.03
C GLU A 107 -12.99 15.02 -0.11
N GLY A 108 -13.08 16.32 0.16
CA GLY A 108 -12.23 17.05 1.11
C GLY A 108 -10.81 17.32 0.58
N ASP A 109 -10.64 17.42 -0.74
CA ASP A 109 -9.37 17.81 -1.35
C ASP A 109 -9.20 19.34 -1.29
N GLU A 110 -7.98 19.83 -1.05
CA GLU A 110 -7.71 21.27 -1.00
C GLU A 110 -7.66 21.90 -2.40
N ASP A 111 -7.30 21.11 -3.42
CA ASP A 111 -7.05 21.55 -4.78
C ASP A 111 -8.18 21.19 -5.75
N ALA A 112 -9.09 20.27 -5.37
CA ALA A 112 -10.23 19.85 -6.17
C ALA A 112 -11.55 19.89 -5.40
N PRO A 113 -12.66 20.30 -6.05
CA PRO A 113 -13.98 20.24 -5.42
C PRO A 113 -14.44 18.80 -5.22
N ASP A 114 -15.32 18.59 -4.25
CA ASP A 114 -15.95 17.28 -4.04
C ASP A 114 -16.75 16.87 -5.28
N GLY A 115 -16.59 15.63 -5.74
CA GLY A 115 -17.22 15.18 -6.98
C GLY A 115 -16.79 13.80 -7.45
N ILE A 116 -17.35 13.39 -8.59
CA ILE A 116 -16.95 12.16 -9.30
C ILE A 116 -16.06 12.57 -10.46
N TYR A 117 -14.95 11.86 -10.62
CA TYR A 117 -13.97 12.12 -11.65
C TYR A 117 -13.54 10.84 -12.34
N THR A 118 -13.07 10.95 -13.57
CA THR A 118 -12.39 9.88 -14.30
C THR A 118 -10.89 10.04 -14.12
N VAL A 119 -10.20 8.95 -13.82
CA VAL A 119 -8.74 8.96 -13.68
C VAL A 119 -8.09 9.05 -15.05
N GLY A 120 -7.26 10.07 -15.24
CA GLY A 120 -6.50 10.26 -16.47
C GLY A 120 -5.13 9.61 -16.41
N ASP A 121 -4.41 9.80 -15.30
CA ASP A 121 -3.07 9.27 -15.09
C ASP A 121 -2.74 9.12 -13.60
N VAL A 122 -1.74 8.29 -13.28
CA VAL A 122 -1.31 8.02 -11.90
C VAL A 122 0.18 8.29 -11.76
N ASP A 123 0.53 9.29 -10.96
CA ASP A 123 1.92 9.58 -10.63
C ASP A 123 2.38 8.66 -9.50
N ASN A 124 3.18 7.66 -9.87
CA ASN A 124 3.74 6.67 -8.94
C ASN A 124 5.13 7.05 -8.41
N ASP A 125 5.73 8.13 -8.93
CA ASP A 125 7.09 8.55 -8.57
C ASP A 125 7.10 9.54 -7.38
N ASP A 126 5.94 10.13 -7.05
CA ASP A 126 5.78 11.04 -5.91
C ASP A 126 5.50 10.29 -4.59
N LEU A 127 6.16 10.73 -3.51
CA LEU A 127 5.97 10.22 -2.14
C LEU A 127 4.53 10.43 -1.64
N ASP A 128 3.86 11.50 -2.08
CA ASP A 128 2.49 11.82 -1.70
C ASP A 128 1.44 11.14 -2.61
N LYS A 129 1.87 10.45 -3.67
CA LYS A 129 1.05 9.74 -4.69
C LYS A 129 -0.20 10.53 -5.11
N ARG A 130 -0.06 11.37 -6.13
CA ARG A 130 -1.18 12.16 -6.69
C ARG A 130 -1.80 11.48 -7.90
N VAL A 131 -3.11 11.65 -8.05
CA VAL A 131 -3.88 11.09 -9.18
C VAL A 131 -4.37 12.22 -10.06
N MET A 132 -4.06 12.18 -11.35
CA MET A 132 -4.64 13.10 -12.33
C MET A 132 -6.08 12.67 -12.60
N VAL A 133 -7.03 13.59 -12.45
CA VAL A 133 -8.45 13.32 -12.62
C VAL A 133 -9.11 14.37 -13.50
N GLU A 134 -10.13 13.95 -14.23
CA GLU A 134 -10.94 14.78 -15.12
C GLU A 134 -12.43 14.66 -14.79
N SER A 135 -13.17 15.78 -14.73
CA SER A 135 -14.63 15.76 -14.57
C SER A 135 -15.36 16.00 -15.89
N GLU A 136 -16.61 15.58 -15.99
CA GLU A 136 -17.46 15.86 -17.16
C GLU A 136 -17.71 17.37 -17.35
N ASP A 137 -17.60 18.16 -16.28
CA ASP A 137 -17.74 19.61 -16.29
C ASP A 137 -16.45 20.34 -16.72
N GLY A 138 -15.39 19.60 -17.07
CA GLY A 138 -14.14 20.13 -17.63
C GLY A 138 -13.08 20.51 -16.59
N PHE A 139 -13.18 20.04 -15.35
CA PHE A 139 -12.08 20.12 -14.40
C PHE A 139 -10.99 19.12 -14.79
N LEU A 140 -9.72 19.55 -14.77
CA LEU A 140 -8.55 18.69 -14.94
C LEU A 140 -7.50 19.10 -13.90
N GLY A 141 -7.11 18.17 -13.04
CA GLY A 141 -6.14 18.46 -11.98
C GLY A 141 -5.71 17.22 -11.22
N PHE A 142 -4.75 17.41 -10.30
CA PHE A 142 -4.25 16.35 -9.44
C PHE A 142 -4.95 16.38 -8.08
N VAL A 143 -5.50 15.24 -7.67
CA VAL A 143 -6.05 15.07 -6.32
C VAL A 143 -5.09 14.27 -5.45
N ALA A 144 -5.09 14.57 -4.16
CA ALA A 144 -4.41 13.74 -3.20
C ALA A 144 -5.13 12.39 -3.11
N ASN A 145 -4.35 11.32 -3.09
CA ASN A 145 -4.86 9.97 -2.87
C ASN A 145 -5.71 9.89 -1.58
N ALA A 146 -5.34 10.60 -0.52
CA ALA A 146 -6.12 10.66 0.71
C ALA A 146 -7.56 11.18 0.56
N SER A 147 -7.84 11.93 -0.51
CA SER A 147 -9.11 12.56 -0.82
C SER A 147 -10.04 11.65 -1.63
N ILE A 148 -9.55 10.60 -2.27
CA ILE A 148 -10.40 9.63 -2.97
C ILE A 148 -11.03 8.68 -1.94
N LYS A 149 -12.37 8.57 -1.97
CA LYS A 149 -13.16 7.80 -1.00
C LYS A 149 -13.69 6.49 -1.57
N GLU A 150 -13.90 6.44 -2.88
CA GLU A 150 -14.53 5.30 -3.54
C GLU A 150 -14.03 5.21 -4.98
N ILE A 151 -13.86 3.99 -5.48
CA ILE A 151 -13.67 3.70 -6.90
C ILE A 151 -14.98 3.10 -7.42
N ILE A 152 -15.55 3.73 -8.42
CA ILE A 152 -16.80 3.35 -9.07
C ILE A 152 -16.44 2.50 -10.29
N LYS A 153 -16.85 1.24 -10.29
CA LYS A 153 -16.66 0.31 -11.41
C LYS A 153 -18.02 -0.15 -11.92
N ASP A 154 -18.18 -0.14 -13.24
CA ASP A 154 -19.33 -0.74 -13.94
C ASP A 154 -19.28 -2.28 -13.90
#